data_AF-A0A7W4FZB2-F1
#
_entry.id   AF-A0A7W4FZB2-F1
#
_cell.length_a   1.000
_cell.length_b   1.000
_cell.length_c   1.000
_cell.angle_alpha   90.00
_cell.angle_beta   90.00
_cell.angle_gamma   90.00
#
_symmetry.space_group_name_H-M   'P 1'
#
loop_
_entity.id
_entity.type
_entity.pdbx_description
1 polymer ?
#
loop_
_entity_poly.entity_id
_entity_poly.type
_entity_poly.pdbx_seq_one_letter_code
_entity_poly.pdbx_strand_id
1 'polypeptide(L)' 'MIKFYFHPGPNPMKIALFLEETALEFELV' A
#
# COMPACT_ATOMS: atom_id res chain seq x y z
N MET A 1 -0.12 9.35 8.97
CA MET A 1 0.30 9.15 7.56
C MET A 1 1.10 7.86 7.47
N ILE A 2 0.60 6.85 6.76
CA ILE A 2 1.33 5.60 6.50
C ILE A 2 2.38 5.86 5.41
N LYS A 3 3.60 5.32 5.53
CA LYS A 3 4.58 5.31 4.44
C LYS A 3 4.63 3.92 3.83
N PHE A 4 4.34 3.82 2.54
CA PHE A 4 4.23 2.56 1.84
C PHE A 4 5.39 2.39 0.85
N TYR A 5 6.42 1.66 1.30
CA TYR A 5 7.60 1.34 0.49
C TYR A 5 7.28 0.21 -0.48
N PHE A 6 7.03 0.57 -1.74
CA PHE A 6 6.51 -0.38 -2.71
C PHE A 6 7.60 -1.01 -3.58
N HIS A 7 7.49 -2.32 -3.77
CA HIS A 7 8.16 -3.04 -4.85
C HIS A 7 7.17 -4.01 -5.50
N PRO A 8 7.29 -4.28 -6.81
CA PRO A 8 6.40 -5.20 -7.51
C PRO A 8 6.67 -6.64 -7.05
N GLY A 9 5.96 -7.04 -6.00
CA GLY A 9 6.03 -8.38 -5.41
C GLY A 9 4.69 -8.75 -4.78
N PRO A 10 4.45 -10.04 -4.51
CA PRO A 10 3.15 -10.52 -4.07
C PRO A 10 2.73 -9.96 -2.70
N ASN A 11 3.69 -9.65 -1.82
CA ASN A 11 3.38 -9.12 -0.49
C ASN A 11 3.01 -7.63 -0.53
N PRO A 12 3.80 -6.72 -1.15
CA PRO A 12 3.39 -5.32 -1.31
C PRO A 12 2.08 -5.16 -2.07
N MET A 13 1.83 -5.98 -3.11
CA MET A 13 0.56 -5.91 -3.86
C MET A 13 -0.67 -6.16 -3.00
N LYS A 14 -0.61 -7.09 -2.03
CA LYS A 14 -1.72 -7.34 -1.09
C LYS A 14 -2.00 -6.12 -0.22
N ILE A 15 -0.93 -5.46 0.25
CA ILE A 15 -1.06 -4.26 1.09
C ILE A 15 -1.60 -3.09 0.27
N ALA A 16 -1.16 -2.93 -0.98
CA ALA A 16 -1.69 -1.93 -1.90
C ALA A 16 -3.21 -2.09 -2.10
N LEU A 17 -3.68 -3.31 -2.36
CA LEU A 17 -5.10 -3.61 -2.51
C LEU A 17 -5.90 -3.26 -1.25
N PHE A 18 -5.41 -3.66 -0.07
CA PHE A 18 -6.07 -3.34 1.19
C PHE A 18 -6.17 -1.83 1.44
N LEU A 19 -5.09 -1.08 1.21
CA LEU A 19 -5.07 0.37 1.43
C LEU A 19 -6.08 1.09 0.52
N GLU A 20 -6.17 0.67 -0.74
CA GLU A 20 -7.16 1.19 -1.69
C GLU A 20 -8.60 0.83 -1.30
N GLU A 21 -8.87 -0.44 -0.97
CA GLU A 21 -10.21 -0.92 -0.61
C GLU A 21 -10.76 -0.25 0.67
N THR A 22 -9.87 0.10 1.59
CA THR A 22 -10.23 0.73 2.88
C THR A 22 -10.14 2.24 2.88
N ALA A 23 -9.74 2.86 1.75
CA ALA A 23 -9.52 4.29 1.61
C ALA A 23 -8.64 4.89 2.72
N LEU A 24 -7.62 4.14 3.17
CA LEU A 24 -6.69 4.61 4.19
C LEU A 24 -5.64 5.53 3.55
N GLU A 25 -5.37 6.66 4.19
CA GLU A 25 -4.36 7.60 3.70
C GLU A 25 -2.94 7.04 3.85
N PHE A 26 -2.22 6.96 2.74
CA PHE A 26 -0.81 6.59 2.69
C PHE A 26 -0.01 7.47 1.72
N GLU A 27 1.29 7.53 1.97
CA GLU A 27 2.31 8.13 1.11
C GLU A 27 3.10 6.99 0.46
N LEU A 28 3.16 6.96 -0.87
CA LEU A 28 3.97 5.99 -1.62
C LEU A 28 5.43 6.44 -1.61
N VAL A 29 6.34 5.55 -1.20
CA VAL A 29 7.80 5.81 -1.10
C VAL A 29 8.60 4.79 -1.88
#